data_AF-M7ATF9-F1
#
_entry.id   AF-M7ATF9-F1
#
_cell.length_a   1.000
_cell.length_b   1.000
_cell.length_c   1.000
_cell.angle_alpha   90.00
_cell.angle_beta   90.00
_cell.angle_gamma   90.00
#
_symmetry.space_group_name_H-M   'P 1'
#
loop_
_entity.id
_entity.type
_entity.pdbx_description
1 polymer ?
#
loop_
_entity_poly.entity_id
_entity_poly.type
_entity_poly.pdbx_seq_one_letter_code
_entity_poly.pdbx_strand_id
1 'polypeptide(L)'
;MPRAGLLLLPLLLCFGPETARSIDPAALKKIVDHVNNNGGVNKQYAFAATLPHATCSNPQDVATYLPMNQLADMRETVCPFGALYNPPSGNIVAARPKEVVTQSRKYTEHSEWRLLSGPNSLVAQLTARTYGQTSCLILFTFNSPCSTKCLREAGRSNIVRMTSAAFLAIDNNYKAFVFQKIFDYDLRPVVTRQDLLQAWHQLHDVPLLRCDNNGCQDCAPVDPRNNPCLAGKRTHNLMPDINELNLPKTCEIDFSDQDDLLNFKLVICPDEGFYKGGKFVFSFKVGQGYPHDPPKVKCETMVYHPNIDLEGNVCLNILREDWKPVLTINSIIYGLQYLFLEPNPEDPLNKEAAEVLQNNRRLFEQNVQRSMRGGYIGSTYFERCLK
;
A
#
# COMPACT_ATOMS: atom_id res chain seq x y z
N MET A 1 35.95 15.53 63.84
CA MET A 1 35.79 16.39 62.65
C MET A 1 35.45 15.52 61.44
N PRO A 2 34.56 16.00 60.55
CA PRO A 2 33.75 15.24 59.57
C PRO A 2 34.53 14.96 58.25
N ARG A 3 34.13 14.10 57.31
CA ARG A 3 32.91 14.06 56.46
C ARG A 3 32.77 12.65 55.86
N ALA A 4 31.66 11.95 56.03
CA ALA A 4 30.45 11.98 55.17
C ALA A 4 30.71 11.50 53.73
N GLY A 5 30.27 10.26 53.47
CA GLY A 5 30.18 9.62 52.16
C GLY A 5 29.12 8.51 52.22
N LEU A 6 27.91 8.91 52.61
CA LEU A 6 26.68 8.12 52.55
C LEU A 6 26.38 7.82 51.09
N LEU A 7 26.23 6.54 50.72
CA LEU A 7 25.32 6.11 49.65
C LEU A 7 25.03 4.62 49.84
N LEU A 8 24.03 4.37 50.70
CA LEU A 8 22.99 3.40 50.41
C LEU A 8 22.49 3.68 48.98
N LEU A 9 22.88 2.85 48.01
CA LEU A 9 22.17 2.74 46.74
C LEU A 9 21.38 1.42 46.79
N PRO A 10 20.07 1.46 46.50
CA PRO A 10 19.11 0.48 46.96
C PRO A 10 19.13 -0.76 46.08
N LEU A 11 18.42 -1.78 46.55
CA LEU A 11 17.76 -2.78 45.71
C LEU A 11 17.33 -2.15 44.37
N LEU A 12 18.03 -2.48 43.29
CA LEU A 12 17.44 -2.48 41.95
C LEU A 12 16.84 -3.87 41.71
N LEU A 13 15.85 -4.21 42.54
CA LEU A 13 14.67 -4.89 42.03
C LEU A 13 13.90 -3.81 41.28
N CYS A 14 13.92 -3.90 39.96
CA CYS A 14 12.80 -3.53 39.09
C CYS A 14 13.20 -3.96 37.68
N PHE A 15 12.84 -5.20 37.34
CA PHE A 15 12.53 -5.68 36.00
C PHE A 15 12.99 -4.76 34.86
N GLY A 16 14.12 -5.10 34.23
CA GLY A 16 14.29 -4.70 32.83
C GLY A 16 13.13 -5.32 32.03
N PRO A 17 12.52 -4.61 31.06
CA PRO A 17 11.45 -5.17 30.27
C PRO A 17 12.08 -6.14 29.26
N GLU A 18 12.55 -7.29 29.74
CA GLU A 18 12.26 -8.50 29.02
C GLU A 18 10.73 -8.63 29.06
N THR A 19 10.04 -8.00 28.10
CA THR A 19 8.77 -8.54 27.64
C THR A 19 9.09 -9.96 27.18
N ALA A 20 8.94 -10.88 28.12
CA ALA A 20 9.27 -12.28 28.00
C ALA A 20 8.62 -12.83 26.73
N ARG A 21 9.46 -13.10 25.73
CA ARG A 21 9.17 -13.83 24.48
C ARG A 21 8.00 -13.26 23.68
N SER A 22 8.31 -12.30 22.80
CA SER A 22 7.43 -11.89 21.69
C SER A 22 6.98 -13.11 20.87
N ILE A 23 5.73 -13.09 20.40
CA ILE A 23 5.24 -14.03 19.37
C ILE A 23 6.20 -14.00 18.18
N ASP A 24 6.59 -15.16 17.64
CA ASP A 24 7.48 -15.23 16.47
C ASP A 24 6.84 -14.48 15.28
N PRO A 25 7.49 -13.43 14.74
CA PRO A 25 6.98 -12.69 13.60
C PRO A 25 6.74 -13.58 12.36
N ALA A 26 7.54 -14.63 12.15
CA ALA A 26 7.34 -15.55 11.03
C ALA A 26 6.10 -16.44 11.24
N ALA A 27 5.90 -16.93 12.46
CA ALA A 27 4.67 -17.65 12.84
C ALA A 27 3.43 -16.77 12.70
N LEU A 28 3.51 -15.53 13.18
CA LEU A 28 2.44 -14.55 13.10
C LEU A 28 2.02 -14.26 11.66
N LYS A 29 3.00 -14.12 10.75
CA LYS A 29 2.74 -13.97 9.32
C LYS A 29 1.88 -15.11 8.78
N LYS A 30 2.27 -16.36 9.07
CA LYS A 30 1.54 -17.55 8.59
C LYS A 30 0.11 -17.61 9.16
N ILE A 31 -0.07 -17.24 10.43
CA ILE A 31 -1.42 -17.16 11.05
C ILE A 31 -2.26 -16.09 10.35
N VAL A 32 -1.70 -14.89 10.16
CA VAL A 32 -2.39 -13.78 9.48
C VAL A 32 -2.72 -14.14 8.04
N ASP A 33 -1.80 -14.75 7.29
CA ASP A 33 -2.02 -15.19 5.92
C ASP A 33 -3.13 -16.25 5.87
N HIS A 34 -3.13 -17.20 6.80
CA HIS A 34 -4.19 -18.21 6.90
C HIS A 34 -5.55 -17.58 7.12
N VAL A 35 -5.67 -16.58 8.01
CA VAL A 35 -6.93 -15.86 8.21
C VAL A 35 -7.29 -15.01 6.99
N ASN A 36 -6.35 -14.25 6.42
CA ASN A 36 -6.59 -13.37 5.27
C ASN A 36 -7.04 -14.15 4.04
N ASN A 37 -6.41 -15.28 3.74
CA ASN A 37 -6.70 -16.08 2.55
C ASN A 37 -8.06 -16.78 2.64
N ASN A 38 -8.50 -17.12 3.85
CA ASN A 38 -9.66 -17.99 4.05
C ASN A 38 -10.86 -17.31 4.70
N GLY A 39 -10.64 -16.25 5.47
CA GLY A 39 -11.65 -15.54 6.24
C GLY A 39 -11.67 -14.01 6.10
N GLY A 40 -10.59 -13.43 5.59
CA GLY A 40 -10.46 -11.99 5.41
C GLY A 40 -11.34 -11.43 4.30
N VAL A 41 -11.57 -10.11 4.34
CA VAL A 41 -12.24 -9.36 3.27
C VAL A 41 -11.33 -8.27 2.72
N ASN A 42 -11.41 -8.00 1.42
CA ASN A 42 -10.58 -6.99 0.76
C ASN A 42 -11.07 -5.54 1.00
N LYS A 43 -11.38 -5.20 2.26
CA LYS A 43 -11.89 -3.90 2.74
C LYS A 43 -11.47 -3.73 4.20
N GLN A 44 -11.68 -2.56 4.82
CA GLN A 44 -11.33 -2.37 6.23
C GLN A 44 -11.98 -3.40 7.14
N TYR A 45 -11.22 -4.16 7.92
CA TYR A 45 -11.75 -5.08 8.91
C TYR A 45 -10.73 -5.33 10.02
N ALA A 46 -11.20 -5.81 11.18
CA ALA A 46 -10.32 -6.27 12.25
C ALA A 46 -10.81 -7.62 12.75
N PHE A 47 -9.87 -8.44 13.22
CA PHE A 47 -10.18 -9.67 13.94
C PHE A 47 -9.32 -9.80 15.19
N ALA A 48 -9.80 -10.54 16.17
CA ALA A 48 -9.01 -11.03 17.28
C ALA A 48 -9.09 -12.55 17.32
N ALA A 49 -7.96 -13.20 17.53
CA ALA A 49 -7.87 -14.65 17.64
C ALA A 49 -7.06 -15.08 18.85
N THR A 50 -7.51 -16.16 19.50
CA THR A 50 -6.82 -16.80 20.62
C THR A 50 -6.33 -18.17 20.20
N LEU A 51 -5.05 -18.44 20.36
CA LEU A 51 -4.44 -19.70 19.94
C LEU A 51 -3.59 -20.27 21.06
N PRO A 52 -3.38 -21.60 21.14
CA PRO A 52 -2.37 -22.14 22.05
C PRO A 52 -0.98 -21.61 21.73
N HIS A 53 -0.17 -21.40 22.76
CA HIS A 53 1.18 -20.85 22.68
C HIS A 53 2.08 -21.62 21.69
N ALA A 54 1.95 -22.95 21.65
CA ALA A 54 2.67 -23.78 20.69
C ALA A 54 2.34 -23.38 19.25
N THR A 55 1.07 -23.14 18.93
CA THR A 55 0.61 -22.70 17.61
C THR A 55 1.11 -21.28 17.27
N CYS A 56 1.19 -20.40 18.27
CA CYS A 56 1.69 -19.03 18.10
C CYS A 56 3.20 -18.97 17.82
N SER A 57 3.94 -19.98 18.27
CA SER A 57 5.39 -20.10 18.04
C SER A 57 5.70 -20.97 16.82
N ASN A 58 4.85 -21.96 16.51
CA ASN A 58 4.95 -22.84 15.36
C ASN A 58 3.55 -23.09 14.76
N PRO A 59 3.20 -22.42 13.66
CA PRO A 59 1.83 -22.39 13.14
C PRO A 59 1.47 -23.62 12.27
N GLN A 60 2.09 -24.78 12.51
CA GLN A 60 1.76 -26.01 11.77
C GLN A 60 0.31 -26.45 11.98
N ASP A 61 -0.26 -26.20 13.16
CA ASP A 61 -1.61 -26.66 13.53
C ASP A 61 -2.67 -25.54 13.51
N VAL A 62 -2.43 -24.43 12.80
CA VAL A 62 -3.38 -23.29 12.78
C VAL A 62 -4.77 -23.72 12.31
N ALA A 63 -4.85 -24.61 11.32
CA ALA A 63 -6.12 -25.10 10.78
C ALA A 63 -6.95 -25.89 11.82
N THR A 64 -6.32 -26.44 12.86
CA THR A 64 -7.02 -27.14 13.95
C THR A 64 -7.81 -26.16 14.82
N TYR A 65 -7.27 -24.95 15.02
CA TYR A 65 -7.85 -23.93 15.91
C TYR A 65 -8.62 -22.83 15.17
N LEU A 66 -8.32 -22.64 13.89
CA LEU A 66 -8.97 -21.72 12.96
C LEU A 66 -9.30 -22.49 11.67
N PRO A 67 -10.30 -23.38 11.72
CA PRO A 67 -10.62 -24.23 10.58
C PRO A 67 -11.25 -23.43 9.43
N MET A 68 -11.03 -23.91 8.21
CA MET A 68 -11.40 -23.20 6.98
C MET A 68 -12.90 -22.90 6.87
N ASN A 69 -13.74 -23.81 7.35
CA ASN A 69 -15.19 -23.62 7.39
C ASN A 69 -15.60 -22.48 8.32
N GLN A 70 -14.97 -22.35 9.48
CA GLN A 70 -15.22 -21.24 10.42
C GLN A 70 -14.72 -19.91 9.82
N LEU A 71 -13.58 -19.93 9.14
CA LEU A 71 -13.07 -18.73 8.46
C LEU A 71 -13.96 -18.32 7.29
N ALA A 72 -14.48 -19.27 6.51
CA ALA A 72 -15.43 -19.00 5.44
C ALA A 72 -16.75 -18.40 5.99
N ASP A 73 -17.30 -18.98 7.06
CA ASP A 73 -18.47 -18.45 7.79
C ASP A 73 -18.22 -17.03 8.33
N MET A 74 -17.03 -16.80 8.90
CA MET A 74 -16.59 -15.46 9.31
C MET A 74 -16.63 -14.50 8.12
N ARG A 75 -16.02 -14.86 6.98
CA ARG A 75 -15.95 -14.04 5.77
C ARG A 75 -17.32 -13.66 5.24
N GLU A 76 -18.22 -14.63 5.15
CA GLU A 76 -19.60 -14.41 4.71
C GLU A 76 -20.32 -13.45 5.66
N THR A 77 -20.18 -13.68 6.97
CA THR A 77 -20.78 -12.84 8.01
C THR A 77 -20.23 -11.41 7.99
N VAL A 78 -18.92 -11.23 7.86
CA VAL A 78 -18.27 -9.90 7.86
C VAL A 78 -18.17 -9.25 6.48
N CYS A 79 -18.73 -9.84 5.43
CA CYS A 79 -18.79 -9.22 4.12
C CYS A 79 -19.55 -7.86 4.17
N PRO A 80 -20.79 -7.80 4.70
CA PRO A 80 -21.54 -6.55 4.79
C PRO A 80 -20.89 -5.51 5.72
N PHE A 81 -21.05 -4.24 5.37
CA PHE A 81 -20.62 -3.13 6.22
C PHE A 81 -21.43 -3.12 7.53
N GLY A 82 -20.79 -2.85 8.66
CA GLY A 82 -21.41 -2.87 9.97
C GLY A 82 -21.60 -4.25 10.62
N ALA A 83 -21.21 -5.33 9.96
CA ALA A 83 -21.30 -6.67 10.52
C ALA A 83 -20.32 -6.94 11.66
N LEU A 84 -20.65 -7.94 12.48
CA LEU A 84 -19.84 -8.51 13.54
C LEU A 84 -19.88 -10.03 13.41
N TYR A 85 -18.74 -10.66 13.63
CA TYR A 85 -18.62 -12.10 13.78
C TYR A 85 -18.22 -12.42 15.21
N ASN A 86 -19.10 -13.10 15.93
CA ASN A 86 -18.88 -13.58 17.28
C ASN A 86 -19.64 -14.89 17.46
N PRO A 87 -19.06 -16.02 17.00
CA PRO A 87 -19.73 -17.31 17.10
C PRO A 87 -19.86 -17.71 18.58
N PRO A 88 -20.88 -18.51 18.95
CA PRO A 88 -21.07 -18.97 20.34
C PRO A 88 -19.85 -19.73 20.88
N SER A 89 -19.17 -20.47 20.01
CA SER A 89 -17.94 -21.20 20.28
C SER A 89 -16.85 -20.85 19.25
N GLY A 90 -15.60 -21.05 19.62
CA GLY A 90 -14.45 -20.87 18.75
C GLY A 90 -13.56 -19.67 19.10
N ASN A 91 -12.47 -19.60 18.34
CA ASN A 91 -11.24 -18.91 18.71
C ASN A 91 -11.01 -17.60 17.95
N ILE A 92 -12.02 -17.09 17.25
CA ILE A 92 -11.90 -15.88 16.45
C ILE A 92 -13.18 -15.04 16.52
N VAL A 93 -13.00 -13.73 16.61
CA VAL A 93 -14.05 -12.72 16.46
C VAL A 93 -13.60 -11.69 15.44
N ALA A 94 -14.52 -11.10 14.70
CA ALA A 94 -14.19 -10.09 13.69
C ALA A 94 -15.25 -8.99 13.61
N ALA A 95 -14.84 -7.83 13.11
CA ALA A 95 -15.72 -6.68 12.97
C ALA A 95 -15.44 -5.90 11.69
N ARG A 96 -16.51 -5.36 11.11
CA ARG A 96 -16.47 -4.36 10.04
C ARG A 96 -16.73 -2.96 10.60
N PRO A 97 -16.31 -1.90 9.92
CA PRO A 97 -16.70 -0.56 10.33
C PRO A 97 -18.21 -0.40 10.16
N LYS A 98 -18.82 0.41 11.03
CA LYS A 98 -20.26 0.68 11.02
C LYS A 98 -20.49 2.18 10.92
N GLU A 99 -21.38 2.59 10.02
CA GLU A 99 -21.88 3.96 10.03
C GLU A 99 -22.93 4.11 11.12
N VAL A 100 -22.77 5.12 11.96
CA VAL A 100 -23.72 5.49 13.01
C VAL A 100 -24.27 6.86 12.70
N VAL A 101 -25.58 6.92 12.57
CA VAL A 101 -26.35 8.14 12.38
C VAL A 101 -27.18 8.36 13.63
N THR A 102 -26.91 9.45 14.33
CA THR A 102 -27.74 9.94 15.43
C THR A 102 -28.47 11.21 14.97
N GLN A 103 -29.42 11.69 15.77
CA GLN A 103 -30.14 12.95 15.48
C GLN A 103 -29.20 14.16 15.31
N SER A 104 -28.00 14.12 15.88
CA SER A 104 -27.06 15.25 15.92
C SER A 104 -25.74 15.02 15.20
N ARG A 105 -25.38 13.76 14.88
CA ARG A 105 -24.05 13.43 14.32
C ARG A 105 -24.11 12.20 13.42
N LYS A 106 -23.30 12.23 12.36
CA LYS A 106 -22.94 11.08 11.53
C LYS A 106 -21.47 10.77 11.73
N TYR A 107 -21.14 9.54 12.12
CA TYR A 107 -19.77 9.10 12.31
C TYR A 107 -19.60 7.61 11.98
N THR A 108 -18.37 7.15 11.86
CA THR A 108 -18.04 5.75 11.61
C THR A 108 -17.37 5.16 12.83
N GLU A 109 -17.92 4.05 13.33
CA GLU A 109 -17.24 3.19 14.28
C GLU A 109 -16.26 2.31 13.52
N HIS A 110 -14.97 2.40 13.82
CA HIS A 110 -13.94 1.59 13.16
C HIS A 110 -13.96 0.17 13.71
N SER A 111 -13.49 -0.79 12.91
CA SER A 111 -13.50 -2.21 13.27
C SER A 111 -12.83 -2.49 14.62
N GLU A 112 -11.71 -1.83 14.92
CA GLU A 112 -10.95 -2.05 16.16
C GLU A 112 -11.75 -1.55 17.36
N TRP A 113 -12.38 -0.37 17.21
CA TRP A 113 -13.26 0.17 18.24
C TRP A 113 -14.40 -0.82 18.55
N ARG A 114 -15.00 -1.41 17.52
CA ARG A 114 -16.09 -2.37 17.70
C ARG A 114 -15.65 -3.68 18.35
N LEU A 115 -14.39 -4.08 18.17
CA LEU A 115 -13.82 -5.25 18.83
C LEU A 115 -13.48 -5.00 20.31
N LEU A 116 -13.00 -3.78 20.63
CA LEU A 116 -12.37 -3.46 21.91
C LEU A 116 -13.25 -2.63 22.86
N SER A 117 -14.33 -2.00 22.36
CA SER A 117 -15.09 -1.02 23.13
C SER A 117 -15.95 -1.63 24.23
N GLY A 118 -15.76 -1.12 25.45
CA GLY A 118 -16.57 -1.44 26.62
C GLY A 118 -16.10 -2.68 27.39
N PRO A 119 -16.63 -2.90 28.61
CA PRO A 119 -16.24 -4.02 29.47
C PRO A 119 -16.71 -5.39 28.95
N ASN A 120 -17.71 -5.42 28.07
CA ASN A 120 -18.21 -6.64 27.42
C ASN A 120 -17.89 -6.65 25.91
N SER A 121 -16.71 -6.16 25.55
CA SER A 121 -16.25 -6.11 24.16
C SER A 121 -16.14 -7.50 23.54
N LEU A 122 -16.09 -7.61 22.21
CA LEU A 122 -15.95 -8.90 21.53
C LEU A 122 -14.63 -9.59 21.92
N VAL A 123 -13.57 -8.81 22.13
CA VAL A 123 -12.30 -9.34 22.63
C VAL A 123 -12.46 -9.86 24.05
N ALA A 124 -13.14 -9.14 24.95
CA ALA A 124 -13.39 -9.60 26.31
C ALA A 124 -14.21 -10.91 26.34
N GLN A 125 -15.22 -11.02 25.45
CA GLN A 125 -16.02 -12.24 25.30
C GLN A 125 -15.19 -13.41 24.74
N LEU A 126 -14.34 -13.15 23.74
CA LEU A 126 -13.42 -14.15 23.20
C LEU A 126 -12.48 -14.65 24.30
N THR A 127 -11.83 -13.74 25.03
CA THR A 127 -10.85 -14.09 26.06
C THR A 127 -11.49 -14.85 27.20
N ALA A 128 -12.68 -14.44 27.66
CA ALA A 128 -13.41 -15.15 28.70
C ALA A 128 -13.77 -16.60 28.30
N ARG A 129 -13.96 -16.86 27.00
CA ARG A 129 -14.33 -18.17 26.47
C ARG A 129 -13.13 -19.10 26.20
N THR A 130 -12.01 -18.55 25.76
CA THR A 130 -10.96 -19.34 25.07
C THR A 130 -9.54 -19.07 25.53
N TYR A 131 -9.30 -17.97 26.25
CA TYR A 131 -7.94 -17.58 26.64
C TYR A 131 -7.55 -18.24 27.98
N GLY A 132 -6.31 -18.72 28.05
CA GLY A 132 -5.69 -19.23 29.27
C GLY A 132 -4.20 -18.85 29.37
N GLN A 133 -3.53 -19.28 30.44
CA GLN A 133 -2.11 -18.95 30.70
C GLN A 133 -1.14 -19.43 29.62
N THR A 134 -1.55 -20.40 28.80
CA THR A 134 -0.77 -20.97 27.70
C THR A 134 -1.32 -20.56 26.34
N SER A 135 -2.14 -19.51 26.27
CA SER A 135 -2.69 -18.99 25.01
C SER A 135 -2.00 -17.70 24.62
N CYS A 136 -1.96 -17.41 23.31
CA CYS A 136 -1.67 -16.08 22.82
C CYS A 136 -2.94 -15.36 22.36
N LEU A 137 -2.92 -14.03 22.41
CA LEU A 137 -3.95 -13.17 21.83
C LEU A 137 -3.35 -12.35 20.69
N ILE A 138 -3.92 -12.51 19.50
CA ILE A 138 -3.55 -11.76 18.30
C ILE A 138 -4.72 -10.84 17.96
N LEU A 139 -4.48 -9.53 17.96
CA LEU A 139 -5.41 -8.55 17.41
C LEU A 139 -4.86 -8.08 16.07
N PHE A 140 -5.58 -8.30 14.99
CA PHE A 140 -5.19 -7.90 13.64
C PHE A 140 -6.15 -6.89 13.04
N THR A 141 -5.63 -5.94 12.25
CA THR A 141 -6.44 -5.03 11.44
C THR A 141 -5.91 -4.84 10.02
N PHE A 142 -6.84 -4.87 9.07
CA PHE A 142 -6.65 -4.52 7.66
C PHE A 142 -7.22 -3.12 7.44
N ASN A 143 -6.37 -2.13 7.13
CA ASN A 143 -6.70 -0.69 7.02
C ASN A 143 -7.11 0.00 8.34
N SER A 144 -6.23 -0.07 9.34
CA SER A 144 -6.14 0.70 10.61
C SER A 144 -4.80 0.27 11.25
N PRO A 145 -4.13 0.99 12.17
CA PRO A 145 -4.58 2.10 13.01
C PRO A 145 -4.52 3.47 12.33
N CYS A 146 -5.57 4.26 12.51
CA CYS A 146 -5.71 5.64 12.03
C CYS A 146 -4.75 6.62 12.71
N SER A 147 -4.10 7.51 11.96
CA SER A 147 -3.09 8.45 12.48
C SER A 147 -3.67 9.66 13.23
N THR A 148 -4.95 9.99 13.05
CA THR A 148 -5.57 11.19 13.61
C THR A 148 -6.37 10.89 14.89
N LYS A 149 -7.67 10.61 14.78
CA LYS A 149 -8.64 10.54 15.88
C LYS A 149 -8.39 9.35 16.81
N CYS A 150 -7.95 8.23 16.26
CA CYS A 150 -7.73 7.01 17.03
C CYS A 150 -6.47 7.06 17.89
N LEU A 151 -5.55 7.99 17.65
CA LEU A 151 -4.32 8.14 18.43
C LEU A 151 -4.36 9.31 19.41
N ARG A 152 -5.40 10.16 19.39
CA ARG A 152 -5.55 11.27 20.34
C ARG A 152 -5.82 10.75 21.75
N GLU A 153 -4.95 11.03 22.70
CA GLU A 153 -4.98 10.54 24.09
C GLU A 153 -6.32 10.78 24.81
N ALA A 154 -6.87 11.99 24.72
CA ALA A 154 -8.18 12.34 25.29
C ALA A 154 -9.38 11.82 24.49
N GLY A 155 -9.15 11.12 23.38
CA GLY A 155 -10.20 10.58 22.51
C GLY A 155 -10.97 9.44 23.18
N ARG A 156 -12.31 9.43 23.04
CA ARG A 156 -13.12 8.28 23.47
C ARG A 156 -12.85 7.02 22.63
N SER A 157 -12.45 7.21 21.37
CA SER A 157 -12.12 6.13 20.43
C SER A 157 -10.60 5.92 20.28
N ASN A 158 -9.84 6.24 21.33
CA ASN A 158 -8.40 6.07 21.32
C ASN A 158 -8.05 4.58 21.28
N ILE A 159 -7.51 4.10 20.16
CA ILE A 159 -7.18 2.70 19.95
C ILE A 159 -6.02 2.25 20.84
N VAL A 160 -5.06 3.13 21.12
CA VAL A 160 -3.91 2.84 22.00
C VAL A 160 -4.42 2.44 23.38
N ARG A 161 -5.23 3.30 24.01
CA ARG A 161 -5.83 3.06 25.32
C ARG A 161 -6.71 1.82 25.34
N MET A 162 -7.53 1.62 24.32
CA MET A 162 -8.42 0.45 24.23
C MET A 162 -7.64 -0.84 24.09
N THR A 163 -6.57 -0.82 23.29
CA THR A 163 -5.67 -1.95 23.08
C THR A 163 -4.93 -2.26 24.37
N SER A 164 -4.30 -1.26 24.99
CA SER A 164 -3.62 -1.41 26.29
C SER A 164 -4.57 -1.93 27.36
N ALA A 165 -5.82 -1.43 27.45
CA ALA A 165 -6.79 -1.92 28.43
C ALA A 165 -7.19 -3.39 28.20
N ALA A 166 -7.42 -3.78 26.94
CA ALA A 166 -7.73 -5.16 26.59
C ALA A 166 -6.57 -6.11 26.91
N PHE A 167 -5.34 -5.67 26.66
CA PHE A 167 -4.13 -6.45 26.90
C PHE A 167 -3.62 -6.41 28.34
N LEU A 168 -3.99 -5.40 29.15
CA LEU A 168 -3.64 -5.33 30.57
C LEU A 168 -4.39 -6.38 31.40
N ALA A 169 -5.60 -6.75 30.97
CA ALA A 169 -6.40 -7.81 31.59
C ALA A 169 -5.80 -9.22 31.37
N ILE A 170 -4.75 -9.33 30.56
CA ILE A 170 -4.12 -10.58 30.13
C ILE A 170 -2.67 -10.55 30.61
N ASP A 171 -2.21 -11.64 31.22
CA ASP A 171 -0.81 -11.79 31.65
C ASP A 171 0.15 -11.49 30.48
N ASN A 172 1.33 -10.95 30.77
CA ASN A 172 2.22 -10.29 29.81
C ASN A 172 2.87 -11.23 28.76
N ASN A 173 2.46 -12.49 28.72
CA ASN A 173 3.07 -13.53 27.90
C ASN A 173 2.22 -13.76 26.63
N TYR A 174 2.79 -13.47 25.46
CA TYR A 174 2.26 -13.79 24.11
C TYR A 174 1.03 -13.00 23.65
N LYS A 175 1.22 -11.70 23.47
CA LYS A 175 0.23 -10.81 22.85
C LYS A 175 0.86 -10.03 21.69
N ALA A 176 0.06 -9.75 20.67
CA ALA A 176 0.48 -8.90 19.56
C ALA A 176 -0.68 -8.05 19.05
N PHE A 177 -0.40 -6.78 18.78
CA PHE A 177 -1.25 -5.95 17.93
C PHE A 177 -0.60 -5.83 16.56
N VAL A 178 -1.36 -6.22 15.54
CA VAL A 178 -0.85 -6.46 14.20
C VAL A 178 -1.68 -5.68 13.20
N PHE A 179 -1.04 -5.08 12.21
CA PHE A 179 -1.75 -4.45 11.12
C PHE A 179 -1.06 -4.65 9.78
N GLN A 180 -1.83 -4.55 8.70
CA GLN A 180 -1.28 -4.65 7.35
C GLN A 180 -1.15 -3.28 6.66
N LYS A 181 -2.09 -2.37 6.90
CA LYS A 181 -2.17 -1.06 6.24
C LYS A 181 -2.67 0.00 7.22
N ILE A 182 -2.07 1.18 7.17
CA ILE A 182 -2.59 2.38 7.84
C ILE A 182 -3.81 2.87 7.06
N PHE A 183 -4.74 3.53 7.74
CA PHE A 183 -5.92 4.10 7.10
C PHE A 183 -5.58 5.36 6.30
N ASP A 184 -5.69 5.27 4.97
CA ASP A 184 -5.23 6.31 4.02
C ASP A 184 -5.92 7.69 4.24
N TYR A 185 -7.20 7.73 4.65
CA TYR A 185 -7.96 8.99 4.83
C TYR A 185 -7.42 9.90 5.95
N ASP A 186 -6.62 9.34 6.87
CA ASP A 186 -5.98 10.07 7.96
C ASP A 186 -4.54 10.49 7.64
N LEU A 187 -3.98 10.10 6.49
CA LEU A 187 -2.68 10.57 5.97
C LEU A 187 -2.76 11.94 5.29
N ARG A 188 -3.86 12.68 5.50
CA ARG A 188 -4.01 14.07 5.04
C ARG A 188 -2.93 14.98 5.65
N PRO A 189 -2.54 16.11 5.01
CA PRO A 189 -1.31 16.88 5.26
C PRO A 189 -1.12 17.50 6.66
N VAL A 190 -1.94 17.12 7.64
CA VAL A 190 -1.93 17.59 9.02
C VAL A 190 -1.14 16.66 9.95
N VAL A 191 -0.94 15.38 9.61
CA VAL A 191 -0.26 14.40 10.48
C VAL A 191 1.01 13.88 9.83
N THR A 192 2.16 14.13 10.47
CA THR A 192 3.47 13.71 9.98
C THR A 192 3.77 12.25 10.34
N ARG A 193 4.78 11.66 9.67
CA ARG A 193 5.35 10.35 10.06
C ARG A 193 5.84 10.34 11.51
N GLN A 194 6.38 11.48 11.97
CA GLN A 194 6.85 11.64 13.36
C GLN A 194 5.69 11.58 14.35
N ASP A 195 4.55 12.23 14.06
CA ASP A 195 3.37 12.20 14.92
C ASP A 195 2.79 10.79 15.07
N LEU A 196 2.77 10.04 13.96
CA LEU A 196 2.33 8.65 13.94
C LEU A 196 3.24 7.75 14.78
N LEU A 197 4.56 7.92 14.65
CA LEU A 197 5.54 7.17 15.43
C LEU A 197 5.46 7.50 16.92
N GLN A 198 5.33 8.78 17.26
CA GLN A 198 5.19 9.23 18.65
C GLN A 198 3.93 8.65 19.30
N ALA A 199 2.83 8.58 18.56
CA ALA A 199 1.61 7.95 19.05
C ALA A 199 1.76 6.44 19.26
N TRP A 200 2.53 5.74 18.42
CA TRP A 200 2.78 4.31 18.61
C TRP A 200 3.67 4.00 19.81
N HIS A 201 4.63 4.88 20.14
CA HIS A 201 5.43 4.74 21.36
C HIS A 201 4.61 4.82 22.67
N GLN A 202 3.34 5.25 22.60
CA GLN A 202 2.44 5.24 23.75
C GLN A 202 1.85 3.85 24.05
N LEU A 203 1.95 2.90 23.12
CA LEU A 203 1.58 1.50 23.36
C LEU A 203 2.64 0.83 24.25
N HIS A 204 2.47 0.96 25.57
CA HIS A 204 3.32 0.24 26.53
C HIS A 204 2.95 -1.24 26.59
N ASP A 205 3.98 -2.10 26.70
CA ASP A 205 3.87 -3.54 26.98
C ASP A 205 3.07 -4.37 25.96
N VAL A 206 2.89 -3.85 24.74
CA VAL A 206 2.25 -4.55 23.62
C VAL A 206 3.09 -4.37 22.35
N PRO A 207 3.69 -5.43 21.81
CA PRO A 207 4.37 -5.36 20.51
C PRO A 207 3.40 -4.90 19.42
N LEU A 208 3.73 -3.78 18.77
CA LEU A 208 3.04 -3.31 17.57
C LEU A 208 3.82 -3.80 16.34
N LEU A 209 3.17 -4.62 15.53
CA LEU A 209 3.79 -5.28 14.38
C LEU A 209 3.05 -4.91 13.10
N ARG A 210 3.81 -4.64 12.04
CA ARG A 210 3.27 -4.56 10.69
C ARG A 210 3.56 -5.85 9.93
N CYS A 211 2.51 -6.55 9.49
CA CYS A 211 2.63 -7.75 8.68
C CYS A 211 2.09 -7.50 7.27
N ASP A 212 2.94 -7.66 6.27
CA ASP A 212 2.55 -7.66 4.86
C ASP A 212 3.15 -8.86 4.09
N ASN A 213 3.12 -8.81 2.76
CA ASN A 213 3.62 -9.89 1.92
C ASN A 213 5.11 -10.18 2.15
N ASN A 214 5.87 -9.22 2.66
CA ASN A 214 7.32 -9.32 2.92
C ASN A 214 7.66 -9.77 4.34
N GLY A 215 6.66 -10.02 5.18
CA GLY A 215 6.86 -10.46 6.56
C GLY A 215 6.28 -9.52 7.61
N CYS A 216 6.56 -9.84 8.86
CA CYS A 216 6.14 -9.07 10.03
C CYS A 216 7.34 -8.31 10.61
N GLN A 217 7.17 -7.00 10.84
CA GLN A 217 8.22 -6.11 11.28
C GLN A 217 7.77 -5.32 12.51
N ASP A 218 8.67 -5.17 13.49
CA ASP A 218 8.44 -4.41 14.71
C ASP A 218 8.42 -2.90 14.41
N CYS A 219 7.41 -2.21 14.94
CA CYS A 219 7.25 -0.77 14.81
C CYS A 219 8.01 0.04 15.86
N ALA A 220 8.66 -0.60 16.85
CA ALA A 220 9.47 0.02 17.89
C ALA A 220 10.69 0.84 17.40
N PRO A 221 11.34 0.58 16.24
CA PRO A 221 12.47 1.39 15.79
C PRO A 221 12.11 2.88 15.65
N VAL A 222 12.91 3.76 16.23
CA VAL A 222 12.57 5.18 16.44
C VAL A 222 12.83 6.07 15.21
N ASP A 223 13.53 5.59 14.17
CA ASP A 223 13.83 6.42 12.99
C ASP A 223 12.61 6.53 12.04
N PRO A 224 11.95 7.68 11.92
CA PRO A 224 10.76 7.81 11.09
C PRO A 224 11.05 7.66 9.59
N ARG A 225 12.30 7.85 9.17
CA ARG A 225 12.71 7.72 7.76
C ARG A 225 12.85 6.25 7.34
N ASN A 226 13.16 5.38 8.30
CA ASN A 226 13.45 3.96 8.07
C ASN A 226 12.51 3.03 8.84
N ASN A 227 11.49 3.57 9.52
CA ASN A 227 10.56 2.76 10.29
C ASN A 227 9.71 1.90 9.32
N PRO A 228 9.73 0.56 9.47
CA PRO A 228 9.04 -0.36 8.58
C PRO A 228 7.52 -0.15 8.55
N CYS A 229 6.97 0.31 9.66
CA CYS A 229 5.55 0.52 9.86
C CYS A 229 5.06 1.83 9.21
N LEU A 230 5.94 2.83 9.08
CA LEU A 230 5.69 4.09 8.37
C LEU A 230 5.92 4.00 6.86
N ALA A 231 6.57 2.93 6.38
CA ALA A 231 6.82 2.70 4.97
C ALA A 231 5.51 2.32 4.26
N GLY A 232 4.66 3.28 3.84
CA GLY A 232 3.40 3.02 3.13
C GLY A 232 3.51 1.89 2.08
N LYS A 233 2.44 1.09 1.91
CA LYS A 233 2.32 -0.08 1.01
C LYS A 233 3.53 -0.32 0.10
N ARG A 234 4.39 -1.29 0.43
CA ARG A 234 5.29 -1.89 -0.56
C ARG A 234 4.49 -2.81 -1.49
N THR A 235 3.66 -2.25 -2.38
CA THR A 235 3.80 -2.65 -3.80
C THR A 235 5.23 -2.30 -4.16
N HIS A 236 5.97 -3.09 -4.94
CA HIS A 236 7.32 -2.72 -5.40
C HIS A 236 7.38 -1.20 -5.59
N ASN A 237 8.10 -0.52 -4.70
CA ASN A 237 7.98 0.93 -4.63
C ASN A 237 8.31 1.42 -6.04
N LEU A 238 7.43 2.20 -6.65
CA LEU A 238 7.83 2.95 -7.84
C LEU A 238 8.90 3.98 -7.45
N MET A 239 9.03 4.30 -6.15
CA MET A 239 10.02 5.26 -5.63
C MET A 239 11.46 4.98 -6.06
N PRO A 240 12.05 3.76 -5.98
CA PRO A 240 13.31 3.45 -6.65
C PRO A 240 13.35 3.88 -8.12
N ASP A 241 12.39 3.43 -8.93
CA ASP A 241 12.32 3.81 -10.36
C ASP A 241 12.16 5.31 -10.58
N ILE A 242 11.36 6.01 -9.76
CA ILE A 242 11.16 7.47 -9.81
C ILE A 242 12.41 8.23 -9.31
N ASN A 243 13.05 7.76 -8.25
CA ASN A 243 14.22 8.40 -7.66
C ASN A 243 15.48 8.18 -8.50
N GLU A 244 15.53 7.08 -9.26
CA GLU A 244 16.59 6.76 -10.20
C GLU A 244 16.29 7.28 -11.63
N LEU A 245 15.23 8.09 -11.81
CA LEU A 245 14.92 8.69 -13.10
C LEU A 245 16.11 9.49 -13.61
N ASN A 246 16.59 9.10 -14.79
CA ASN A 246 17.64 9.81 -15.50
C ASN A 246 17.04 10.27 -16.83
N LEU A 247 16.39 11.42 -16.80
CA LEU A 247 15.65 11.93 -17.94
C LEU A 247 16.58 12.58 -18.96
N PRO A 248 16.45 12.23 -20.25
CA PRO A 248 17.04 13.00 -21.33
C PRO A 248 16.54 14.46 -21.29
N LYS A 249 17.34 15.41 -21.77
CA LYS A 249 16.99 16.85 -21.76
C LYS A 249 15.70 17.18 -22.53
N THR A 250 15.32 16.28 -23.43
CA THR A 250 14.09 16.35 -24.24
C THR A 250 12.87 15.82 -23.50
N CYS A 251 13.00 15.32 -22.27
CA CYS A 251 11.93 14.68 -21.52
C CYS A 251 11.69 15.39 -20.18
N GLU A 252 10.43 15.57 -19.83
CA GLU A 252 9.98 16.13 -18.55
C GLU A 252 8.84 15.26 -18.01
N ILE A 253 8.83 15.00 -16.70
CA ILE A 253 7.73 14.29 -16.05
C ILE A 253 6.94 15.27 -15.20
N ASP A 254 5.62 15.17 -15.30
CA ASP A 254 4.66 15.92 -14.51
C ASP A 254 3.84 14.96 -13.64
N PHE A 255 4.01 15.09 -12.32
CA PHE A 255 3.15 14.46 -11.32
C PHE A 255 2.08 15.47 -10.92
N SER A 256 0.92 15.38 -11.56
CA SER A 256 -0.20 16.31 -11.32
C SER A 256 -0.72 16.23 -9.87
N ASP A 257 -0.50 15.10 -9.18
CA ASP A 257 -0.67 14.93 -7.74
C ASP A 257 0.63 14.37 -7.15
N GLN A 258 1.23 15.08 -6.20
CA GLN A 258 2.51 14.70 -5.58
C GLN A 258 2.40 13.44 -4.71
N ASP A 259 1.18 13.07 -4.31
CA ASP A 259 0.91 11.87 -3.51
C ASP A 259 0.51 10.67 -4.40
N ASP A 260 0.20 10.88 -5.68
CA ASP A 260 -0.09 9.83 -6.67
C ASP A 260 1.09 9.61 -7.63
N LEU A 261 2.06 8.82 -7.18
CA LEU A 261 3.18 8.41 -8.04
C LEU A 261 2.79 7.38 -9.09
N LEU A 262 1.58 6.79 -9.03
CA LEU A 262 1.16 5.72 -9.95
C LEU A 262 0.55 6.28 -11.24
N ASN A 263 0.12 7.54 -11.24
CA ASN A 263 -0.43 8.21 -12.41
C ASN A 263 0.33 9.51 -12.65
N PHE A 264 1.05 9.59 -13.77
CA PHE A 264 1.85 10.77 -14.11
C PHE A 264 1.86 10.97 -15.62
N LYS A 265 2.33 12.14 -16.04
CA LYS A 265 2.50 12.48 -17.45
C LYS A 265 3.98 12.57 -17.79
N LEU A 266 4.33 12.13 -18.99
CA LEU A 266 5.62 12.33 -19.61
C LEU A 266 5.43 13.28 -20.80
N VAL A 267 6.24 14.33 -20.85
CA VAL A 267 6.32 15.26 -21.98
C VAL A 267 7.64 15.00 -22.71
N ILE A 268 7.57 14.71 -24.01
CA ILE A 268 8.73 14.56 -24.87
C ILE A 268 8.73 15.72 -25.88
N CYS A 269 9.84 16.45 -25.93
CA CYS A 269 10.13 17.52 -26.88
C CYS A 269 11.40 17.17 -27.67
N PRO A 270 11.31 16.41 -28.77
CA PRO A 270 12.48 16.05 -29.57
C PRO A 270 13.19 17.28 -30.14
N ASP A 271 14.53 17.28 -30.08
CA ASP A 271 15.41 18.35 -30.58
C ASP A 271 16.11 17.98 -31.91
N GLU A 272 15.93 16.74 -32.36
CA GLU A 272 16.39 16.19 -33.63
C GLU A 272 15.36 15.22 -34.24
N GLY A 273 15.69 14.63 -35.40
CA GLY A 273 14.80 13.73 -36.13
C GLY A 273 13.60 14.43 -36.78
N PHE A 274 12.67 13.63 -37.30
CA PHE A 274 11.49 14.13 -38.04
C PHE A 274 10.57 15.00 -37.18
N TYR A 275 10.51 14.71 -35.89
CA TYR A 275 9.58 15.31 -34.93
C TYR A 275 10.20 16.48 -34.14
N LYS A 276 11.35 16.98 -34.60
CA LYS A 276 12.04 18.13 -34.01
C LYS A 276 11.09 19.32 -33.83
N GLY A 277 11.07 19.88 -32.62
CA GLY A 277 10.25 21.04 -32.28
C GLY A 277 8.79 20.70 -31.93
N GLY A 278 8.44 19.42 -31.85
CA GLY A 278 7.15 18.96 -31.31
C GLY A 278 7.12 18.90 -29.80
N LYS A 279 5.91 18.76 -29.25
CA LYS A 279 5.63 18.48 -27.85
C LYS A 279 4.58 17.37 -27.77
N PHE A 280 4.98 16.23 -27.23
CA PHE A 280 4.15 15.02 -27.15
C PHE A 280 3.94 14.62 -25.69
N VAL A 281 2.68 14.48 -25.30
CA VAL A 281 2.29 14.15 -23.92
C VAL A 281 1.83 12.70 -23.87
N PHE A 282 2.36 11.95 -22.92
CA PHE A 282 1.98 10.57 -22.63
C PHE A 282 1.45 10.47 -21.21
N SER A 283 0.35 9.75 -21.01
CA SER A 283 -0.13 9.36 -19.69
C SER A 283 0.43 8.00 -19.31
N PHE A 284 0.91 7.89 -18.08
CA PHE A 284 1.34 6.64 -17.46
C PHE A 284 0.35 6.26 -16.36
N LYS A 285 0.00 4.98 -16.31
CA LYS A 285 -0.80 4.39 -15.25
C LYS A 285 -0.18 3.07 -14.80
N VAL A 286 0.46 3.10 -13.64
CA VAL A 286 1.09 1.94 -13.01
C VAL A 286 0.03 1.12 -12.27
N GLY A 287 -0.15 -0.13 -12.70
CA GLY A 287 -1.10 -1.06 -12.10
C GLY A 287 -0.59 -1.70 -10.81
N GLN A 288 -1.49 -2.34 -10.07
CA GLN A 288 -1.12 -3.10 -8.85
C GLN A 288 -0.25 -4.33 -9.14
N GLY A 289 -0.21 -4.80 -10.40
CA GLY A 289 0.62 -5.92 -10.84
C GLY A 289 2.07 -5.55 -11.17
N TYR A 290 2.45 -4.28 -11.09
CA TYR A 290 3.83 -3.84 -11.33
C TYR A 290 4.81 -4.43 -10.29
N PRO A 291 6.02 -4.90 -10.69
CA PRO A 291 6.61 -4.90 -12.03
C PRO A 291 6.33 -6.17 -12.86
N HIS A 292 5.47 -7.08 -12.41
CA HIS A 292 5.11 -8.26 -13.20
C HIS A 292 4.33 -7.90 -14.45
N ASP A 293 3.42 -6.93 -14.34
CA ASP A 293 2.73 -6.31 -15.47
C ASP A 293 3.35 -4.95 -15.82
N PRO A 294 3.46 -4.59 -17.11
CA PRO A 294 3.95 -3.26 -17.51
C PRO A 294 2.95 -2.15 -17.12
N PRO A 295 3.43 -0.90 -16.95
CA PRO A 295 2.56 0.26 -16.88
C PRO A 295 1.72 0.41 -18.15
N LYS A 296 0.50 0.94 -18.02
CA LYS A 296 -0.29 1.35 -19.18
C LYS A 296 0.15 2.73 -19.63
N VAL A 297 0.51 2.87 -20.89
CA VAL A 297 0.94 4.13 -21.50
C VAL A 297 0.02 4.49 -22.66
N LYS A 298 -0.41 5.76 -22.71
CA LYS A 298 -1.16 6.32 -23.85
C LYS A 298 -0.60 7.67 -24.28
N CYS A 299 -0.50 7.90 -25.59
CA CYS A 299 -0.24 9.21 -26.15
C CYS A 299 -1.52 10.05 -26.08
N GLU A 300 -1.46 11.21 -25.42
CA GLU A 300 -2.57 12.17 -25.37
C GLU A 300 -2.50 13.18 -26.53
N THR A 301 -1.35 13.26 -27.20
CA THR A 301 -1.14 14.16 -28.35
C THR A 301 -1.43 13.43 -29.65
N MET A 302 -2.36 13.96 -30.45
CA MET A 302 -2.60 13.43 -31.80
C MET A 302 -1.37 13.67 -32.67
N VAL A 303 -0.81 12.60 -33.25
CA VAL A 303 0.45 12.66 -34.00
C VAL A 303 0.46 11.72 -35.19
N TYR A 304 1.01 12.15 -36.31
CA TYR A 304 1.26 11.30 -37.47
C TYR A 304 2.54 10.48 -37.23
N HIS A 305 2.40 9.24 -36.77
CA HIS A 305 3.52 8.37 -36.39
C HIS A 305 3.25 6.89 -36.70
N PRO A 306 4.20 6.12 -37.26
CA PRO A 306 4.00 4.69 -37.57
C PRO A 306 3.53 3.85 -36.37
N ASN A 307 4.11 4.06 -35.19
CA ASN A 307 3.84 3.27 -33.99
C ASN A 307 2.78 3.85 -33.03
N ILE A 308 2.05 4.90 -33.41
CA ILE A 308 0.99 5.51 -32.57
C ILE A 308 -0.28 5.67 -33.41
N ASP A 309 -1.42 5.18 -32.92
CA ASP A 309 -2.72 5.37 -33.58
C ASP A 309 -3.44 6.66 -33.15
N LEU A 310 -4.60 6.93 -33.76
CA LEU A 310 -5.39 8.13 -33.50
C LEU A 310 -6.06 8.11 -32.11
N GLU A 311 -6.23 6.93 -31.53
CA GLU A 311 -6.76 6.70 -30.18
C GLU A 311 -5.67 6.77 -29.08
N GLY A 312 -4.43 7.06 -29.47
CA GLY A 312 -3.29 7.26 -28.59
C GLY A 312 -2.66 5.96 -28.07
N ASN A 313 -3.00 4.80 -28.63
CA ASN A 313 -2.33 3.55 -28.29
C ASN A 313 -0.92 3.57 -28.89
N VAL A 314 0.04 3.03 -28.15
CA VAL A 314 1.46 3.01 -28.53
C VAL A 314 1.90 1.57 -28.78
N CYS A 315 2.60 1.34 -29.88
CA CYS A 315 3.30 0.09 -30.14
C CYS A 315 4.77 0.23 -29.76
N LEU A 316 5.10 -0.25 -28.55
CA LEU A 316 6.46 -0.36 -28.04
C LEU A 316 6.58 -1.76 -27.44
N ASN A 317 7.49 -2.57 -27.97
CA ASN A 317 7.66 -3.99 -27.63
C ASN A 317 7.80 -4.24 -26.12
N ILE A 318 8.56 -3.39 -25.41
CA ILE A 318 8.75 -3.50 -23.96
C ILE A 318 7.50 -3.14 -23.13
N LEU A 319 6.42 -2.63 -23.74
CA LEU A 319 5.11 -2.48 -23.07
C LEU A 319 4.20 -3.70 -23.27
N ARG A 320 4.69 -4.74 -23.95
CA ARG A 320 3.92 -5.93 -24.34
C ARG A 320 4.75 -7.20 -24.16
N GLU A 321 5.10 -7.89 -25.24
CA GLU A 321 5.76 -9.20 -25.25
C GLU A 321 7.18 -9.19 -24.66
N ASP A 322 7.90 -8.08 -24.78
CA ASP A 322 9.28 -7.95 -24.28
C ASP A 322 9.37 -7.37 -22.87
N TRP A 323 8.22 -7.10 -22.22
CA TRP A 323 8.23 -6.66 -20.84
C TRP A 323 8.83 -7.73 -19.92
N LYS A 324 9.76 -7.30 -19.07
CA LYS A 324 10.34 -8.13 -18.02
C LYS A 324 10.37 -7.32 -16.72
N PRO A 325 10.16 -7.94 -15.54
CA PRO A 325 10.17 -7.23 -14.26
C PRO A 325 11.48 -6.51 -13.89
N VAL A 326 12.55 -6.71 -14.67
CA VAL A 326 13.84 -6.01 -14.55
C VAL A 326 13.85 -4.66 -15.27
N LEU A 327 12.90 -4.42 -16.19
CA LEU A 327 12.74 -3.13 -16.87
C LEU A 327 12.07 -2.13 -15.94
N THR A 328 12.39 -0.85 -16.14
CA THR A 328 11.95 0.25 -15.26
C THR A 328 11.18 1.31 -16.05
N ILE A 329 10.62 2.29 -15.35
CA ILE A 329 10.04 3.49 -15.99
C ILE A 329 11.05 4.19 -16.91
N ASN A 330 12.33 4.27 -16.52
CA ASN A 330 13.40 4.82 -17.37
C ASN A 330 13.49 4.06 -18.70
N SER A 331 13.47 2.72 -18.67
CA SER A 331 13.52 1.91 -19.89
C SER A 331 12.39 2.26 -20.86
N ILE A 332 11.19 2.48 -20.33
CA ILE A 332 10.03 2.89 -21.12
C ILE A 332 10.22 4.29 -21.70
N ILE A 333 10.69 5.26 -20.90
CA ILE A 333 10.92 6.64 -21.34
C ILE A 333 11.95 6.68 -22.49
N TYR A 334 13.06 5.96 -22.35
CA TYR A 334 14.05 5.85 -23.43
C TYR A 334 13.46 5.18 -24.68
N GLY A 335 12.65 4.13 -24.51
CA GLY A 335 11.95 3.50 -25.62
C GLY A 335 10.99 4.45 -26.34
N LEU A 336 10.21 5.24 -25.61
CA LEU A 336 9.30 6.24 -26.17
C LEU A 336 10.06 7.36 -26.89
N GLN A 337 11.15 7.87 -26.32
CA GLN A 337 11.98 8.86 -27.01
C GLN A 337 12.56 8.29 -28.30
N TYR A 338 13.05 7.04 -28.26
CA TYR A 338 13.66 6.40 -29.42
C TYR A 338 12.68 6.24 -30.58
N LEU A 339 11.39 6.01 -30.32
CA LEU A 339 10.36 5.99 -31.38
C LEU A 339 10.31 7.29 -32.18
N PHE A 340 10.54 8.46 -31.56
CA PHE A 340 10.57 9.75 -32.27
C PHE A 340 11.89 10.00 -33.03
N LEU A 341 12.96 9.29 -32.68
CA LEU A 341 14.25 9.37 -33.38
C LEU A 341 14.24 8.44 -34.58
N GLU A 342 13.88 7.18 -34.36
CA GLU A 342 13.87 6.11 -35.35
C GLU A 342 12.51 5.36 -35.31
N PRO A 343 11.48 5.89 -36.00
CA PRO A 343 10.18 5.22 -36.06
C PRO A 343 10.31 3.83 -36.70
N ASN A 344 9.62 2.83 -36.15
CA ASN A 344 9.72 1.45 -36.59
C ASN A 344 8.57 1.09 -37.55
N PRO A 345 8.83 0.78 -38.84
CA PRO A 345 7.80 0.45 -39.79
C PRO A 345 7.39 -1.05 -39.80
N GLU A 346 8.06 -1.92 -39.04
CA GLU A 346 7.85 -3.39 -39.09
C GLU A 346 6.54 -3.85 -38.41
N ASP A 347 6.11 -3.19 -37.34
CA ASP A 347 4.81 -3.44 -36.67
C ASP A 347 4.05 -2.13 -36.37
N PRO A 348 3.50 -1.48 -37.43
CA PRO A 348 2.91 -0.16 -37.31
C PRO A 348 1.43 -0.21 -36.92
N LEU A 349 1.02 0.70 -36.03
CA LEU A 349 -0.39 0.99 -35.79
C LEU A 349 -0.97 1.90 -36.87
N ASN A 350 -0.15 2.78 -37.43
CA ASN A 350 -0.49 3.63 -38.57
C ASN A 350 0.24 3.12 -39.83
N LYS A 351 -0.45 2.25 -40.58
CA LYS A 351 0.10 1.60 -41.78
C LYS A 351 0.47 2.60 -42.88
N GLU A 352 -0.34 3.65 -43.06
CA GLU A 352 -0.08 4.69 -44.06
C GLU A 352 1.22 5.45 -43.74
N ALA A 353 1.43 5.80 -42.47
CA ALA A 353 2.66 6.45 -42.02
C ALA A 353 3.89 5.56 -42.22
N ALA A 354 3.78 4.27 -41.93
CA ALA A 354 4.87 3.30 -42.11
C ALA A 354 5.22 3.08 -43.59
N GLU A 355 4.22 2.94 -44.45
CA GLU A 355 4.41 2.77 -45.89
C GLU A 355 5.12 3.99 -46.49
N VAL A 356 4.69 5.20 -46.13
CA VAL A 356 5.33 6.44 -46.59
C VAL A 356 6.78 6.54 -46.07
N LEU A 357 7.05 6.14 -44.83
CA LEU A 357 8.41 6.12 -44.28
C LEU A 357 9.34 5.18 -45.06
N GLN A 358 8.87 3.96 -45.38
CA GLN A 358 9.65 2.97 -46.13
C GLN A 358 9.88 3.40 -47.59
N ASN A 359 8.84 3.93 -48.24
CA ASN A 359 8.87 4.20 -49.68
C ASN A 359 9.40 5.59 -50.04
N ASN A 360 9.15 6.59 -49.19
CA ASN A 360 9.52 7.98 -49.48
C ASN A 360 9.77 8.79 -48.19
N ARG A 361 11.00 8.66 -47.67
CA ARG A 361 11.47 9.36 -46.45
C ARG A 361 11.24 10.88 -46.48
N ARG A 362 11.38 11.53 -47.64
CA ARG A 362 11.19 12.99 -47.78
C ARG A 362 9.72 13.37 -47.69
N LEU A 363 8.83 12.58 -48.28
CA LEU A 363 7.38 12.78 -48.15
C LEU A 363 6.93 12.54 -46.71
N PHE A 364 7.49 11.52 -46.04
CA PHE A 364 7.23 11.28 -44.63
C PHE A 364 7.58 12.51 -43.78
N GLU A 365 8.78 13.06 -43.95
CA GLU A 365 9.21 14.30 -43.28
C GLU A 365 8.26 15.47 -43.54
N GLN A 366 7.84 15.68 -44.79
CA GLN A 366 6.88 16.73 -45.14
C GLN A 366 5.52 16.53 -44.46
N ASN A 367 5.02 15.29 -44.39
CA ASN A 367 3.77 14.95 -43.73
C ASN A 367 3.85 15.17 -42.21
N VAL A 368 4.97 14.79 -41.59
CA VAL A 368 5.23 15.07 -40.16
C VAL A 368 5.22 16.58 -39.90
N GLN A 369 5.99 17.36 -40.66
CA GLN A 369 6.04 18.81 -40.48
C GLN A 369 4.70 19.51 -40.72
N ARG A 370 3.92 19.04 -41.70
CA ARG A 370 2.57 19.55 -42.00
C ARG A 370 1.57 19.21 -40.89
N SER A 371 1.56 17.97 -40.41
CA SER A 371 0.66 17.54 -39.34
C SER A 371 0.96 18.25 -38.02
N MET A 372 2.24 18.37 -37.64
CA MET A 372 2.64 19.06 -36.41
C MET A 372 2.24 20.54 -36.36
N ARG A 373 2.17 21.22 -37.53
CA ARG A 373 1.72 22.62 -37.62
C ARG A 373 0.20 22.79 -37.49
N GLY A 374 -0.56 21.70 -37.50
CA GLY A 374 -2.02 21.69 -37.59
C GLY A 374 -2.45 21.60 -39.05
N GLY A 375 -2.77 20.40 -39.54
CA GLY A 375 -3.05 20.20 -40.96
C GLY A 375 -3.55 18.81 -41.31
N TYR A 376 -4.13 18.70 -42.50
CA TYR A 376 -4.63 17.42 -43.02
C TYR A 376 -3.50 16.54 -43.54
N ILE A 377 -3.56 15.23 -43.38
CA ILE A 377 -2.83 14.24 -44.17
C ILE A 377 -3.88 13.29 -44.73
N GLY A 378 -4.00 13.22 -46.07
CA GLY A 378 -5.18 12.62 -46.68
C GLY A 378 -6.46 13.35 -46.24
N SER A 379 -7.40 12.61 -45.67
CA SER A 379 -8.66 13.11 -45.10
C SER A 379 -8.61 13.39 -43.59
N THR A 380 -7.52 13.05 -42.91
CA THR A 380 -7.40 13.16 -41.45
C THR A 380 -6.74 14.47 -41.06
N TYR A 381 -7.42 15.28 -40.25
CA TYR A 381 -6.83 16.48 -39.65
C TYR A 381 -6.04 16.13 -38.41
N PHE A 382 -4.78 16.57 -38.33
CA PHE A 382 -3.95 16.47 -37.13
C PHE A 382 -3.90 17.82 -36.43
N GLU A 383 -4.14 17.82 -35.13
CA GLU A 383 -4.03 19.01 -34.30
C GLU A 383 -2.58 19.50 -34.20
N ARG A 384 -2.41 20.81 -33.99
CA ARG A 384 -1.08 21.41 -33.83
C ARG A 384 -0.43 20.92 -32.54
N CYS A 385 0.79 20.37 -32.64
CA CYS A 385 1.56 19.84 -31.51
C CYS A 385 3.01 20.36 -31.46
N LEU A 386 3.28 21.54 -32.02
CA LEU A 386 4.57 22.22 -31.86
C LEU A 386 4.78 22.74 -30.42
N LYS A 387 6.02 22.71 -29.94
CA LYS A 387 6.45 23.21 -28.62
C LYS A 387 6.22 24.71 -28.44
#